data_AF-A0A2V6E6G4-F1
#
_entry.id   AF-A0A2V6E6G4-F1
#
_cell.length_a   1.000
_cell.length_b   1.000
_cell.length_c   1.000
_cell.angle_alpha   90.00
_cell.angle_beta   90.00
_cell.angle_gamma   90.00
#
_symmetry.space_group_name_H-M   'P 1'
#
loop_
_entity.id
_entity.type
_entity.pdbx_description
1 polymer ?
#
loop_
_entity_poly.entity_id
_entity_poly.type
_entity_poly.pdbx_seq_one_letter_code
_entity_poly.pdbx_strand_id
1 'polypeptide(L)'
;MHSGETETIEKPVAKTQKKSAPGNFVATPNTVATFADRHIGPSTEETVQMLRELGFENLDALVDATVPKNIRLDRPLELPKAKSENEALAELRALASKNKVARNFIGAGYSDTITPPVIQRNILEN
;
A
#
# COMPACT_ATOMS: atom_id res chain seq x y z
N MET A 1 9.87 4.23 68.16
CA MET A 1 8.68 4.94 67.62
C MET A 1 9.19 6.33 67.25
N HIS A 2 9.26 6.82 66.03
CA HIS A 2 8.66 6.51 64.74
C HIS A 2 9.65 7.01 63.65
N SER A 3 9.75 6.27 62.54
CA SER A 3 9.71 6.71 61.12
C SER A 3 10.38 8.05 60.75
N GLY A 4 11.32 8.18 59.81
CA GLY A 4 11.52 7.45 58.56
C GLY A 4 10.67 8.06 57.44
N GLU A 5 11.23 8.99 56.65
CA GLU A 5 10.74 9.37 55.31
C GLU A 5 11.87 10.04 54.52
N THR A 6 12.39 9.30 53.54
CA THR A 6 13.40 9.71 52.57
C THR A 6 12.71 10.29 51.33
N GLU A 7 13.12 11.50 50.93
CA GLU A 7 12.82 12.11 49.64
C GLU A 7 13.12 11.15 48.49
N THR A 8 12.12 10.86 47.66
CA THR A 8 12.29 10.18 46.37
C THR A 8 12.10 11.21 45.27
N ILE A 9 13.22 11.65 44.69
CA ILE A 9 13.25 12.45 43.46
C ILE A 9 12.99 11.49 42.29
N GLU A 10 11.82 11.61 41.65
CA GLU A 10 11.51 10.90 40.40
C GLU A 10 12.49 11.32 39.29
N LYS A 11 13.21 10.33 38.75
CA LYS A 11 14.01 10.48 37.53
C LYS A 11 13.07 10.57 36.31
N PRO A 12 13.36 11.42 35.31
CA PRO A 12 12.52 11.53 34.14
C PRO A 12 12.58 10.25 33.30
N VAL A 13 11.40 9.69 33.00
CA VAL A 13 11.21 8.55 32.11
C VAL A 13 11.69 8.92 30.70
N ALA A 14 12.74 8.25 30.25
CA ALA A 14 13.20 8.32 28.87
C ALA A 14 12.08 7.89 27.93
N LYS A 15 11.60 8.82 27.09
CA LYS A 15 10.70 8.50 25.97
C LYS A 15 11.53 7.75 24.92
N THR A 16 11.44 6.42 24.94
CA THR A 16 11.98 5.55 23.89
C THR A 16 11.28 5.88 22.58
N GLN A 17 11.93 6.63 21.71
CA GLN A 17 11.52 6.81 20.33
C GLN A 17 11.50 5.45 19.65
N LYS A 18 10.31 4.97 19.27
CA LYS A 18 10.17 3.82 18.37
C LYS A 18 10.79 4.23 17.04
N LYS A 19 12.02 3.79 16.77
CA LYS A 19 12.61 3.81 15.43
C LYS A 19 11.61 3.11 14.50
N SER A 20 11.06 3.86 13.55
CA SER A 20 10.33 3.28 12.42
C SER A 20 11.30 2.36 11.68
N ALA A 21 11.02 1.06 11.73
CA ALA A 21 11.80 0.08 10.99
C ALA A 21 11.74 0.40 9.49
N PRO A 22 12.83 0.19 8.72
CA PRO A 22 12.78 0.25 7.28
C PRO A 22 11.73 -0.75 6.78
N GLY A 23 11.04 -0.40 5.68
CA GLY A 23 10.00 -1.19 5.06
C GLY A 23 10.56 -2.53 4.58
N ASN A 24 10.66 -3.47 5.51
CA ASN A 24 11.23 -4.77 5.29
C ASN A 24 10.20 -5.61 4.53
N PHE A 25 10.38 -5.77 3.22
CA PHE A 25 9.77 -6.86 2.46
C PHE A 25 10.45 -8.17 2.89
N VAL A 26 10.17 -8.62 4.11
CA VAL A 26 10.56 -9.95 4.56
C VAL A 26 9.51 -10.90 4.01
N ALA A 27 9.87 -11.69 3.00
CA ALA A 27 9.07 -12.80 2.54
C ALA A 27 8.93 -13.81 3.70
N THR A 28 7.78 -13.79 4.38
CA THR A 28 7.41 -14.83 5.34
C THR A 28 7.10 -16.13 4.59
N PRO A 29 7.80 -17.23 4.90
CA PRO A 29 7.56 -18.50 4.22
C PRO A 29 6.18 -19.04 4.64
N ASN A 30 5.33 -19.25 3.63
CA ASN A 30 3.99 -19.83 3.70
C ASN A 30 2.83 -18.91 4.15
N THR A 31 2.68 -17.79 3.45
CA THR A 31 1.51 -16.90 3.52
C THR A 31 0.92 -16.71 2.11
N VAL A 32 -0.41 -16.63 2.00
CA VAL A 32 -1.13 -16.46 0.71
C VAL A 32 -0.54 -15.28 -0.07
N ALA A 33 -0.23 -15.48 -1.36
CA ALA A 33 0.36 -14.44 -2.22
C ALA A 33 -0.51 -13.17 -2.22
N THR A 34 0.14 -12.01 -2.10
CA THR A 34 -0.52 -10.70 -2.06
C THR A 34 -0.69 -10.12 -3.47
N PHE A 35 -1.52 -9.08 -3.62
CA PHE A 35 -1.61 -8.33 -4.87
C PHE A 35 -0.26 -7.73 -5.28
N ALA A 36 0.53 -7.23 -4.32
CA ALA A 36 1.84 -6.66 -4.59
C ALA A 36 2.78 -7.66 -5.25
N ASP A 37 2.75 -8.92 -4.82
CA ASP A 37 3.57 -10.00 -5.40
C ASP A 37 3.19 -10.34 -6.84
N ARG A 38 1.93 -10.09 -7.27
CA ARG A 38 1.48 -10.28 -8.65
C ARG A 38 1.65 -9.03 -9.52
N HIS A 39 1.73 -7.87 -8.88
CA HIS A 39 1.80 -6.57 -9.55
C HIS A 39 3.25 -6.09 -9.76
N ILE A 40 4.13 -6.38 -8.80
CA ILE A 40 5.56 -6.07 -8.88
C ILE A 40 6.24 -7.23 -9.62
N GLY A 41 6.75 -6.95 -10.82
CA GLY A 41 7.33 -7.96 -11.69
C GLY A 41 8.60 -8.62 -11.12
N PRO A 42 9.63 -7.85 -10.71
CA PRO A 42 10.87 -8.42 -10.21
C PRO A 42 10.70 -9.22 -8.91
N SER A 43 11.24 -10.43 -8.89
CA SER A 43 11.37 -11.20 -7.65
C SER A 43 12.38 -10.54 -6.69
N THR A 44 12.43 -11.06 -5.46
CA THR A 44 13.43 -10.63 -4.48
C THR A 44 14.85 -10.86 -5.00
N GLU A 45 15.10 -12.01 -5.62
CA GLU A 45 16.39 -12.39 -6.18
C GLU A 45 16.78 -11.51 -7.38
N GLU A 46 15.82 -11.22 -8.27
CA GLU A 46 16.02 -10.33 -9.41
C GLU A 46 16.31 -8.90 -8.93
N THR A 47 15.58 -8.43 -7.92
CA THR A 47 15.81 -7.10 -7.31
C THR A 47 17.22 -7.00 -6.73
N VAL A 48 17.70 -8.03 -6.03
CA VAL A 48 19.07 -8.06 -5.49
C VAL A 48 20.13 -8.05 -6.60
N GLN A 49 19.89 -8.78 -7.70
CA GLN A 49 20.79 -8.79 -8.85
C GLN A 49 20.86 -7.40 -9.51
N MET A 50 19.72 -6.76 -9.73
CA MET A 50 19.64 -5.41 -10.30
C MET A 50 20.34 -4.37 -9.42
N LEU A 51 20.11 -4.42 -8.09
CA LEU A 51 20.76 -3.50 -7.15
C LEU A 51 22.29 -3.66 -7.14
N ARG A 52 22.78 -4.90 -7.24
CA ARG A 52 24.21 -5.18 -7.33
C ARG A 52 24.83 -4.56 -8.57
N GLU A 53 24.18 -4.69 -9.72
CA GLU A 53 24.64 -4.10 -10.98
C GLU A 53 24.72 -2.56 -10.88
N LEU A 54 23.77 -1.96 -10.18
CA LEU A 54 23.75 -0.51 -9.92
C LEU A 54 24.70 -0.07 -8.79
N GLY A 55 25.35 -1.01 -8.09
CA GLY A 55 26.25 -0.71 -6.97
C GLY A 55 25.55 -0.29 -5.67
N PHE A 56 24.27 -0.64 -5.48
CA PHE A 56 23.53 -0.34 -4.25
C PHE A 56 23.30 -1.59 -3.40
N GLU A 57 23.34 -1.42 -2.09
CA GLU A 57 23.16 -2.53 -1.12
C GLU A 57 21.69 -2.93 -0.94
N ASN A 58 20.77 -1.97 -1.08
CA ASN A 58 19.34 -2.14 -0.88
C ASN A 58 18.55 -1.02 -1.57
N LEU A 59 17.22 -1.19 -1.59
CA LEU A 59 16.32 -0.24 -2.23
C LEU A 59 16.32 1.14 -1.54
N ASP A 60 16.45 1.19 -0.20
CA ASP A 60 16.48 2.46 0.53
C ASP A 60 17.70 3.30 0.15
N ALA A 61 18.87 2.69 -0.02
CA ALA A 61 20.08 3.35 -0.47
C ALA A 61 19.94 3.94 -1.88
N LEU A 62 19.29 3.21 -2.79
CA LEU A 62 18.98 3.71 -4.12
C LEU A 62 18.02 4.91 -4.05
N VAL A 63 16.96 4.84 -3.24
CA VAL A 63 16.00 5.94 -3.09
C VAL A 63 16.67 7.18 -2.49
N ASP A 64 17.52 7.02 -1.48
CA ASP A 64 18.25 8.12 -0.84
C ASP A 64 19.21 8.84 -1.79
N ALA A 65 19.83 8.11 -2.72
CA ALA A 65 20.69 8.69 -3.75
C ALA A 65 19.90 9.39 -4.87
N THR A 66 18.63 9.05 -5.05
CA THR A 66 17.81 9.51 -6.20
C THR A 66 16.87 10.66 -5.83
N VAL A 67 16.22 10.61 -4.66
CA VAL A 67 15.18 11.56 -4.27
C VAL A 67 15.71 12.53 -3.21
N PRO A 68 15.76 13.85 -3.48
CA PRO A 68 16.20 14.83 -2.50
C PRO A 68 15.37 14.78 -1.20
N LYS A 69 16.06 14.73 -0.05
CA LYS A 69 15.42 14.55 1.27
C LYS A 69 14.41 15.65 1.61
N ASN A 70 14.60 16.87 1.12
CA ASN A 70 13.73 18.01 1.41
C ASN A 70 12.33 17.92 0.76
N ILE A 71 12.15 17.03 -0.22
CA ILE A 71 10.85 16.79 -0.86
C ILE A 71 10.29 15.40 -0.57
N ARG A 72 11.07 14.53 0.11
CA ARG A 72 10.62 13.18 0.47
C ARG A 72 9.67 13.26 1.66
N LEU A 73 8.59 12.49 1.59
CA LEU A 73 7.66 12.36 2.70
C LEU A 73 8.39 11.72 3.91
N ASP A 74 8.30 12.37 5.06
CA ASP A 74 8.97 12.00 6.32
C ASP A 74 8.17 11.01 7.17
N ARG A 75 6.99 10.63 6.69
CA ARG A 75 6.07 9.71 7.33
C ARG A 75 5.52 8.70 6.33
N PRO A 76 5.09 7.52 6.77
CA PRO A 76 4.32 6.60 5.94
C PRO A 76 3.01 7.23 5.45
N LEU A 77 2.48 6.70 4.35
CA LEU A 77 1.14 7.07 3.89
C LEU A 77 0.08 6.60 4.89
N GLU A 78 -0.87 7.47 5.19
CA GLU A 78 -2.04 7.16 6.02
C GLU A 78 -3.13 6.51 5.15
N LEU A 79 -2.96 5.22 4.86
CA LEU A 79 -3.91 4.44 4.07
C LEU A 79 -4.53 3.31 4.90
N PRO A 80 -5.76 2.85 4.57
CA PRO A 80 -6.31 1.63 5.14
C PRO A 80 -5.39 0.44 4.90
N LYS A 81 -5.51 -0.58 5.75
CA LYS A 81 -4.78 -1.83 5.56
C LYS A 81 -5.09 -2.40 4.17
N ALA A 82 -4.05 -2.91 3.50
CA ALA A 82 -4.19 -3.61 2.23
C ALA A 82 -5.21 -4.75 2.33
N LYS A 83 -6.08 -4.83 1.34
CA LYS A 83 -7.07 -5.89 1.16
C LYS A 83 -6.53 -6.92 0.18
N SER A 84 -6.99 -8.16 0.31
CA SER A 84 -6.84 -9.14 -0.77
C SER A 84 -7.67 -8.71 -1.98
N GLU A 85 -7.34 -9.24 -3.16
CA GLU A 85 -8.08 -8.94 -4.39
C GLU A 85 -9.57 -9.28 -4.29
N ASN A 86 -9.88 -10.41 -3.65
CA ASN A 86 -11.26 -10.84 -3.46
C ASN A 86 -12.04 -9.88 -2.55
N GLU A 87 -11.43 -9.45 -1.44
CA GLU A 87 -12.04 -8.47 -0.54
C GLU A 87 -12.25 -7.12 -1.23
N ALA A 88 -11.28 -6.65 -2.01
CA ALA A 88 -11.39 -5.41 -2.76
C ALA A 88 -12.54 -5.47 -3.80
N LEU A 89 -12.64 -6.55 -4.57
CA LEU A 89 -13.74 -6.75 -5.52
C LEU A 89 -15.10 -6.87 -4.84
N ALA A 90 -15.18 -7.53 -3.68
CA ALA A 90 -16.42 -7.66 -2.91
C ALA A 90 -16.90 -6.30 -2.38
N GLU A 91 -15.98 -5.49 -1.84
CA GLU A 91 -16.29 -4.12 -1.40
C GLU A 91 -16.74 -3.24 -2.56
N LEU A 92 -16.03 -3.28 -3.70
CA LEU A 92 -16.40 -2.49 -4.87
C LEU A 92 -17.78 -2.87 -5.39
N ARG A 93 -18.14 -4.16 -5.39
CA ARG A 93 -19.50 -4.62 -5.73
C ARG A 93 -20.55 -4.09 -4.75
N ALA A 94 -20.25 -4.09 -3.45
CA ALA A 94 -21.14 -3.55 -2.43
C ALA A 94 -21.32 -2.03 -2.51
N LEU A 95 -20.31 -1.29 -2.99
CA LEU A 95 -20.43 0.13 -3.28
C LEU A 95 -21.24 0.36 -4.57
N ALA A 96 -20.93 -0.38 -5.63
CA ALA A 96 -21.61 -0.27 -6.92
C ALA A 96 -23.11 -0.59 -6.85
N SER A 97 -23.52 -1.51 -5.96
CA SER A 97 -24.94 -1.85 -5.76
C SER A 97 -25.81 -0.72 -5.21
N LYS A 98 -25.19 0.35 -4.70
CA LYS A 98 -25.90 1.56 -4.26
C LYS A 98 -26.34 2.45 -5.43
N ASN A 99 -25.78 2.23 -6.62
CA ASN A 99 -26.14 2.99 -7.82
C ASN A 99 -27.54 2.58 -8.32
N LYS A 100 -28.31 3.56 -8.82
CA LYS A 100 -29.61 3.31 -9.44
C LYS A 100 -29.47 3.35 -10.96
N VAL A 101 -29.57 2.19 -11.59
CA VAL A 101 -29.60 2.10 -13.07
C VAL A 101 -31.03 2.38 -13.53
N ALA A 102 -31.21 3.48 -14.25
CA ALA A 102 -32.50 3.91 -14.79
C ALA A 102 -32.42 4.08 -16.31
N ARG A 103 -33.58 4.05 -16.97
CA ARG A 103 -33.68 4.46 -18.38
C ARG A 103 -33.59 5.97 -18.44
N ASN A 104 -32.45 6.47 -18.89
CA ASN A 104 -32.15 7.90 -18.89
C ASN A 104 -32.36 8.48 -20.30
N PHE A 105 -33.24 9.47 -20.40
CA PHE A 105 -33.49 10.23 -21.63
C PHE A 105 -33.14 11.71 -21.48
N ILE A 106 -32.23 12.03 -20.57
CA ILE A 106 -31.77 13.40 -20.30
C ILE A 106 -31.06 13.99 -21.54
N GLY A 107 -30.34 13.16 -22.29
CA GLY A 107 -29.54 13.61 -23.43
C GLY A 107 -28.30 14.39 -22.97
N ALA A 108 -28.15 15.62 -23.45
CA ALA A 108 -27.00 16.49 -23.15
C ALA A 108 -25.63 15.91 -23.57
N GLY A 109 -25.60 15.18 -24.69
CA GLY A 109 -24.36 14.63 -25.25
C GLY A 109 -24.08 13.16 -24.91
N TYR A 110 -24.93 12.52 -24.10
CA TYR A 110 -24.85 11.09 -23.82
C TYR A 110 -26.18 10.40 -24.13
N SER A 111 -26.11 9.30 -24.87
CA SER A 111 -27.25 8.44 -25.21
C SER A 111 -26.86 7.00 -24.97
N ASP A 112 -27.77 6.23 -24.36
CA ASP A 112 -27.55 4.81 -24.10
C ASP A 112 -27.43 4.02 -25.42
N THR A 113 -26.70 2.90 -25.39
CA THR A 113 -26.43 2.09 -26.58
C THR A 113 -26.25 0.61 -26.23
N ILE A 114 -26.53 -0.24 -27.20
CA ILE A 114 -26.22 -1.67 -27.09
C ILE A 114 -24.79 -1.85 -27.58
N THR A 115 -23.85 -2.00 -26.64
CA THR A 115 -22.49 -2.42 -26.96
C THR A 115 -22.53 -3.87 -27.45
N PRO A 116 -22.14 -4.18 -28.71
CA PRO A 116 -22.19 -5.55 -29.21
C PRO A 116 -21.35 -6.47 -28.32
N PRO A 117 -21.88 -7.63 -27.85
CA PRO A 117 -21.18 -8.48 -26.88
C PRO A 117 -19.81 -8.97 -27.36
N VAL A 118 -19.66 -9.17 -28.67
CA VAL A 118 -18.37 -9.56 -29.28
C VAL A 118 -17.31 -8.47 -29.15
N ILE A 119 -17.71 -7.20 -29.21
CA ILE A 119 -16.80 -6.05 -29.05
C ILE A 119 -16.46 -5.88 -27.58
N GLN A 120 -17.45 -5.95 -26.68
CA GLN A 120 -17.19 -5.89 -25.24
C GLN A 120 -16.17 -6.95 -24.82
N ARG A 121 -16.43 -8.22 -25.13
CA ARG A 121 -15.59 -9.32 -24.66
C ARG A 121 -14.20 -9.36 -25.32
N ASN A 122 -14.13 -9.16 -26.63
CA ASN A 122 -12.88 -9.42 -27.36
C ASN A 122 -12.06 -8.17 -27.65
N ILE A 123 -12.60 -6.97 -27.36
CA ILE A 123 -11.86 -5.71 -27.53
C ILE A 123 -11.70 -4.99 -26.18
N LEU A 124 -12.78 -4.81 -25.41
CA LEU A 124 -12.70 -4.05 -24.15
C LEU A 124 -12.13 -4.88 -22.97
N GLU A 125 -12.44 -6.17 -22.92
CA GLU A 125 -12.11 -7.09 -21.82
C GLU A 125 -10.99 -8.10 -22.16
N ASN A 126 -10.26 -7.88 -23.25
CA ASN A 126 -9.20 -8.79 -23.72
C ASN A 126 -7.89 -8.64 -22.94
#